data_AF-A0A9E2M2C1-F1
#
_entry.id   AF-A0A9E2M2C1-F1
#
_cell.length_a   1.000
_cell.length_b   1.000
_cell.length_c   1.000
_cell.angle_alpha   90.00
_cell.angle_beta   90.00
_cell.angle_gamma   90.00
#
_symmetry.space_group_name_H-M   'P 1'
#
loop_
_entity.id
_entity.type
_entity.pdbx_description
1 polymer ?
#
loop_
_entity_poly.entity_id
_entity_poly.type
_entity_poly.pdbx_seq_one_letter_code
_entity_poly.pdbx_strand_id
1 'polypeptide(L)'
;EMLQTGNTIISEIFGEKFGTITKGTQADLVVLDYKSPTPLSKENLIGHFIFGMNSSIVESVMINGEWVMWNHQLFGVDEEVAMKEAAKVAKKLWERM
;
A
#
# COMPACT_ATOMS: atom_id res chain seq x y z
N GLU A 1 -12.11 -13.35 5.32
CA GLU A 1 -12.16 -12.30 6.37
C GLU A 1 -10.82 -11.59 6.58
N MET A 2 -9.67 -12.30 6.67
CA MET A 2 -8.37 -11.69 7.03
C MET A 2 -7.94 -10.43 6.24
N LEU A 3 -8.24 -10.34 4.94
CA LEU A 3 -7.83 -9.20 4.10
C LEU A 3 -8.62 -7.90 4.36
N GLN A 4 -9.76 -7.96 5.04
CA GLN A 4 -10.65 -6.81 5.25
C GLN A 4 -10.66 -6.32 6.69
N THR A 5 -10.10 -7.08 7.63
CA THR A 5 -10.10 -6.75 9.07
C THR A 5 -9.55 -5.36 9.36
N GLY A 6 -8.47 -4.97 8.68
CA GLY A 6 -7.91 -3.61 8.80
C GLY A 6 -8.92 -2.53 8.47
N ASN A 7 -9.67 -2.69 7.37
CA ASN A 7 -10.71 -1.74 6.94
C ASN A 7 -11.87 -1.64 7.94
N THR A 8 -12.27 -2.76 8.56
CA THR A 8 -13.31 -2.76 9.60
C THR A 8 -12.85 -1.96 10.83
N ILE A 9 -11.64 -2.24 11.33
CA ILE A 9 -11.10 -1.57 12.52
C ILE A 9 -10.99 -0.05 12.31
N ILE A 10 -10.45 0.39 11.17
CA ILE A 10 -10.33 1.83 10.89
C ILE A 10 -11.69 2.48 10.66
N SER A 11 -12.67 1.75 10.10
CA SER A 11 -14.04 2.27 9.96
C SER A 11 -14.67 2.56 11.32
N GLU A 12 -14.44 1.70 12.32
CA GLU A 12 -14.92 1.91 13.69
C GLU A 12 -14.22 3.08 14.39
N ILE A 13 -12.91 3.24 14.17
CA ILE A 13 -12.11 4.31 14.79
C ILE A 13 -12.44 5.69 14.21
N PHE A 14 -12.52 5.79 12.88
CA PHE A 14 -12.68 7.08 12.19
C PHE A 14 -14.14 7.42 11.87
N GLY A 15 -15.07 6.47 11.98
CA GLY A 15 -16.48 6.70 11.65
C GLY A 15 -16.75 6.87 10.15
N GLU A 16 -15.83 6.41 9.31
CA GLU A 16 -15.89 6.51 7.86
C GLU A 16 -15.89 5.11 7.22
N LYS A 17 -16.10 5.03 5.90
CA LYS A 17 -16.15 3.76 5.17
C LYS A 17 -14.88 3.56 4.36
N PHE A 18 -14.21 2.42 4.57
CA PHE A 18 -12.96 2.06 3.90
C PHE A 18 -13.06 0.73 3.15
N GLY A 19 -12.09 0.45 2.28
CA GLY A 19 -11.89 -0.89 1.70
C GLY A 19 -12.87 -1.32 0.61
N THR A 20 -13.69 -0.41 0.09
CA THR A 20 -14.60 -0.71 -1.02
C THR A 20 -14.59 0.42 -2.06
N ILE A 21 -14.82 0.07 -3.32
CA ILE A 21 -14.97 1.03 -4.42
C ILE A 21 -16.46 1.29 -4.61
N THR A 22 -17.06 2.07 -3.71
CA THR A 22 -18.48 2.46 -3.77
C THR A 22 -18.66 3.94 -3.43
N LYS A 23 -19.79 4.53 -3.82
CA LYS A 23 -20.02 5.96 -3.54
C LYS A 23 -20.06 6.21 -2.03
N GLY A 24 -19.28 7.21 -1.57
CA GLY A 24 -19.24 7.62 -0.17
C GLY A 24 -18.28 6.82 0.71
N THR A 25 -17.37 6.04 0.11
CA THR A 25 -16.19 5.51 0.78
C THR A 25 -14.96 6.37 0.50
N GLN A 26 -13.95 6.25 1.35
CA GLN A 26 -12.69 6.95 1.17
C GLN A 26 -12.04 6.58 -0.17
N ALA A 27 -11.50 7.60 -0.84
CA ALA A 27 -10.87 7.47 -2.15
C ALA A 27 -9.42 6.98 -2.02
N ASP A 28 -9.27 5.79 -1.45
CA ASP A 28 -7.99 5.12 -1.26
C ASP A 28 -7.83 4.01 -2.28
N LEU A 29 -6.79 4.10 -3.12
CA LEU A 29 -6.54 3.15 -4.22
C LEU A 29 -5.09 2.72 -4.24
N VAL A 30 -4.88 1.43 -4.53
CA VAL A 30 -3.57 0.88 -4.89
C VAL A 30 -3.69 0.27 -6.28
N VAL A 31 -2.85 0.74 -7.19
CA VAL A 31 -2.75 0.23 -8.56
C VAL A 31 -1.54 -0.70 -8.64
N LEU A 32 -1.75 -1.89 -9.18
CA LEU A 32 -0.74 -2.95 -9.28
C LEU A 32 -0.43 -3.24 -10.75
N ASP A 33 0.84 -3.16 -11.16
CA ASP A 33 1.30 -3.65 -12.47
C ASP A 33 1.59 -5.16 -12.39
N TYR A 34 0.52 -5.94 -12.19
CA TYR A 34 0.63 -7.38 -11.97
C TYR A 34 0.75 -8.17 -13.27
N LYS A 35 1.99 -8.40 -13.70
CA LYS A 35 2.32 -9.23 -14.88
C LYS A 35 2.51 -10.70 -14.51
N SER A 36 1.40 -11.43 -14.35
CA SER A 36 1.48 -12.85 -14.01
C SER A 36 1.87 -13.73 -15.19
N PRO A 37 2.80 -14.70 -15.02
CA PRO A 37 3.12 -15.69 -16.05
C PRO A 37 2.06 -16.80 -16.15
N THR A 38 1.18 -16.94 -15.16
CA THR A 38 0.07 -17.90 -15.17
C THR A 38 -1.26 -17.18 -15.43
N PRO A 39 -2.24 -17.82 -16.10
CA PRO A 39 -3.53 -17.20 -16.35
C PRO A 39 -4.22 -16.79 -15.05
N LEU A 40 -4.64 -15.52 -14.97
CA LEU A 40 -5.43 -15.00 -13.86
C LEU A 40 -6.91 -15.25 -14.11
N SER A 41 -7.58 -15.91 -13.17
CA SER A 41 -9.03 -16.17 -13.19
C SER A 41 -9.64 -15.91 -11.82
N LYS A 42 -10.97 -15.92 -11.75
CA LYS A 42 -11.69 -15.73 -10.49
C LYS A 42 -11.37 -16.83 -9.47
N GLU A 43 -11.15 -18.05 -9.96
CA GLU A 43 -10.90 -19.24 -9.15
C GLU A 43 -9.52 -19.22 -8.49
N ASN A 44 -8.54 -18.56 -9.11
CA ASN A 44 -7.16 -18.50 -8.61
C ASN A 44 -6.72 -17.10 -8.11
N LEU A 45 -7.57 -16.07 -8.23
CA LEU A 45 -7.27 -14.69 -7.84
C LEU A 45 -6.69 -14.58 -6.41
N ILE A 46 -7.28 -15.28 -5.45
CA ILE A 46 -6.80 -15.25 -4.05
C ILE A 46 -5.39 -15.85 -3.95
N GLY A 47 -5.11 -16.91 -4.69
CA GLY A 47 -3.78 -17.51 -4.75
C GLY A 47 -2.76 -16.55 -5.35
N HIS A 48 -3.11 -15.87 -6.44
CA HIS A 48 -2.29 -14.81 -7.03
C HIS A 48 -2.06 -13.65 -6.04
N PHE A 49 -3.08 -13.22 -5.30
CA PHE A 49 -2.96 -12.14 -4.32
C PHE A 49 -2.02 -12.51 -3.16
N ILE A 50 -2.15 -13.71 -2.61
CA ILE A 50 -1.37 -14.12 -1.43
C ILE A 50 0.07 -14.50 -1.81
N PHE A 51 0.26 -15.17 -2.95
CA PHE A 51 1.55 -15.79 -3.30
C PHE A 51 2.27 -15.10 -4.47
N GLY A 52 1.56 -14.34 -5.30
CA GLY A 52 2.10 -13.72 -6.51
C GLY A 52 2.25 -12.20 -6.43
N MET A 53 1.42 -11.51 -5.65
CA MET A 53 1.45 -10.06 -5.50
C MET A 53 2.32 -9.68 -4.29
N ASN A 54 3.18 -8.69 -4.47
CA ASN A 54 4.03 -8.14 -3.40
C ASN A 54 4.22 -6.63 -3.60
N SER A 55 4.96 -5.96 -2.71
CA SER A 55 5.11 -4.51 -2.77
C SER A 55 5.83 -3.99 -4.02
N SER A 56 6.65 -4.80 -4.69
CA SER A 56 7.42 -4.35 -5.87
C SER A 56 6.58 -4.07 -7.10
N ILE A 57 5.35 -4.62 -7.16
CA ILE A 57 4.42 -4.41 -8.28
C ILE A 57 3.46 -3.25 -8.04
N VAL A 58 3.57 -2.54 -6.91
CA VAL A 58 2.77 -1.32 -6.66
C VAL A 58 3.27 -0.23 -7.60
N GLU A 59 2.37 0.23 -8.46
CA GLU A 59 2.65 1.22 -9.50
C GLU A 59 2.24 2.63 -9.05
N SER A 60 1.02 2.77 -8.53
CA SER A 60 0.45 4.04 -8.10
C SER A 60 -0.38 3.87 -6.83
N VAL A 61 -0.41 4.91 -5.99
CA VAL A 61 -1.13 4.93 -4.71
C VAL A 61 -1.86 6.27 -4.57
N MET A 62 -3.14 6.20 -4.25
CA MET A 62 -3.99 7.33 -3.90
C MET A 62 -4.45 7.20 -2.46
N ILE A 63 -4.43 8.30 -1.72
CA ILE A 63 -4.95 8.41 -0.36
C ILE A 63 -5.90 9.59 -0.31
N ASN A 64 -7.14 9.37 0.12
CA ASN A 64 -8.18 10.40 0.24
C ASN A 64 -8.33 11.28 -1.04
N GLY A 65 -8.26 10.66 -2.22
CA GLY A 65 -8.40 11.38 -3.50
C GLY A 65 -7.11 12.03 -4.02
N GLU A 66 -6.03 12.01 -3.25
CA GLU A 66 -4.74 12.58 -3.64
C GLU A 66 -3.76 11.47 -4.04
N TRP A 67 -3.15 11.60 -5.23
CA TRP A 67 -2.07 10.71 -5.63
C TRP A 67 -0.83 11.03 -4.80
N VAL A 68 -0.31 10.03 -4.09
CA VAL A 68 0.95 10.11 -3.33
C VAL A 68 2.08 9.34 -4.02
N MET A 69 1.73 8.48 -4.97
CA MET A 69 2.63 7.78 -5.87
C MET A 69 1.96 7.64 -7.23
N TRP A 70 2.68 7.94 -8.31
CA TRP A 70 2.19 7.75 -9.67
C TRP A 70 3.30 7.22 -10.58
N ASN A 71 3.03 6.14 -11.31
CA ASN A 71 3.99 5.52 -12.24
C ASN A 71 5.37 5.28 -11.59
N HIS A 72 5.37 4.62 -10.42
CA HIS A 72 6.54 4.35 -9.60
C HIS A 72 7.32 5.58 -9.11
N GLN A 73 6.72 6.77 -9.13
CA GLN A 73 7.31 8.00 -8.59
C GLN A 73 6.55 8.44 -7.35
N LEU A 74 7.24 8.52 -6.20
CA LEU A 74 6.68 9.06 -4.96
C LEU A 74 6.62 10.59 -5.01
N PHE A 75 5.55 11.15 -4.43
CA PHE A 75 5.39 12.58 -4.28
C PHE A 75 5.64 13.00 -2.83
N GLY A 76 6.27 14.17 -2.65
CA GLY A 76 6.51 14.76 -1.34
C GLY A 76 7.61 14.09 -0.49
N VAL A 77 8.29 13.06 -1.02
CA VAL A 77 9.39 12.37 -0.34
C VAL A 77 10.60 12.30 -1.28
N ASP A 78 11.75 12.75 -0.78
CA ASP A 78 13.06 12.44 -1.39
C ASP A 78 13.60 11.16 -0.75
N GLU A 79 13.62 10.08 -1.52
CA GLU A 79 14.01 8.75 -1.03
C GLU A 79 15.47 8.72 -0.56
N GLU A 80 16.38 9.41 -1.25
CA GLU A 80 17.80 9.41 -0.90
C GLU A 80 18.01 10.15 0.43
N VAL A 81 17.34 11.29 0.61
CA VAL A 81 17.36 12.04 1.87
C VAL A 81 16.75 11.21 2.99
N ALA A 82 15.57 10.61 2.76
CA ALA A 82 14.89 9.78 3.75
C ALA A 82 15.77 8.61 4.22
N MET A 83 16.42 7.91 3.29
CA MET A 83 17.32 6.79 3.60
C MET A 83 18.57 7.25 4.36
N LYS A 84 19.16 8.40 4.00
CA LYS A 84 20.30 8.97 4.74
C LYS A 84 19.93 9.34 6.17
N GLU A 85 18.78 9.96 6.38
CA GLU A 85 18.30 10.31 7.72
C GLU A 85 17.97 9.06 8.55
N ALA A 86 17.32 8.06 7.95
CA ALA A 86 17.06 6.78 8.60
C ALA A 86 18.36 6.09 9.07
N ALA A 87 19.39 6.05 8.22
CA ALA A 87 20.70 5.48 8.56
C ALA A 87 21.39 6.23 9.73
N LYS A 88 21.28 7.56 9.77
CA LYS A 88 21.81 8.38 10.89
C LYS A 88 21.10 8.06 12.21
N VAL A 89 19.77 7.94 12.19
CA VAL A 89 18.98 7.62 13.38
C VAL A 89 19.28 6.20 13.86
N ALA A 90 19.38 5.23 12.95
CA ALA A 90 19.75 3.85 13.29
C ALA A 90 21.12 3.76 13.99
N LYS A 91 22.14 4.47 13.47
CA LYS A 91 23.46 4.53 14.10
C LYS A 91 23.40 5.06 15.53
N LYS A 92 22.67 6.17 15.75
CA LYS A 92 22.50 6.75 17.10
C LYS A 92 21.79 5.81 18.07
N LEU A 93 20.85 4.99 17.58
CA LEU A 93 20.18 3.98 18.40
C LEU A 93 21.18 2.90 18.83
N TRP A 94 21.97 2.37 17.89
CA TRP A 94 22.97 1.33 18.18
C TRP A 94 24.06 1.79 19.15
N GLU A 95 24.48 3.05 19.09
CA GLU A 95 25.46 3.60 20.05
C GLU A 95 24.93 3.69 21.49
N ARG A 96 23.61 3.60 21.69
CA ARG A 96 22.94 3.64 23.00
C ARG A 96 22.55 2.26 23.52
N MET A 97 22.77 1.21 22.74
CA MET A 97 22.54 -0.19 23.11
C MET A 97 23.85 -0.83 23.56
#